data_AF-K9QV80-F1
#
_entry.id   AF-K9QV80-F1
#
_cell.length_a   1.000
_cell.length_b   1.000
_cell.length_c   1.000
_cell.angle_alpha   90.00
_cell.angle_beta   90.00
_cell.angle_gamma   90.00
#
_symmetry.space_group_name_H-M   'P 1'
#
loop_
_entity.id
_entity.type
_entity.pdbx_description
1 polymer ?
#
loop_
_entity_poly.entity_id
_entity_poly.type
_entity_poly.pdbx_seq_one_letter_code
_entity_poly.pdbx_strand_id
1 'polypeptide(L)' 'MSIINKGRLRGAEHPRSKEYICIDPEGNEYRIRGLSEFCRQYNLNSKRMNAIAVGKGNFHKGWQCMFPF' A
#
# COMPACT_ATOMS: atom_id res chain seq x y z
N MET A 1 16.07 8.07 -3.15
CA MET A 1 14.67 7.76 -2.81
C MET A 1 13.76 8.74 -3.54
N SER A 2 12.83 8.23 -4.35
CA SER A 2 11.79 9.05 -4.98
C SER A 2 10.44 8.71 -4.33
N ILE A 3 9.74 9.72 -3.81
CA ILE A 3 8.39 9.54 -3.25
C ILE A 3 7.39 9.68 -4.39
N ILE A 4 6.70 8.59 -4.72
CA ILE A 4 5.69 8.55 -5.78
C ILE A 4 4.30 8.67 -5.15
N ASN A 5 3.65 9.82 -5.34
CA ASN A 5 2.26 10.01 -4.95
C ASN A 5 1.35 9.43 -6.03
N LYS A 6 0.80 8.23 -5.78
CA LYS A 6 -0.14 7.59 -6.71
C LYS A 6 -1.59 8.07 -6.57
N GLY A 7 -1.86 8.97 -5.62
CA GLY A 7 -3.13 9.68 -5.52
C GLY A 7 -4.33 8.80 -5.13
N ARG A 8 -5.53 9.38 -5.30
CA ARG A 8 -6.82 8.80 -4.92
C ARG A 8 -7.17 7.62 -5.82
N LEU A 9 -7.01 6.40 -5.31
CA LEU A 9 -7.45 5.19 -6.01
C LEU A 9 -8.93 4.92 -5.74
N ARG A 10 -9.55 4.05 -6.55
CA ARG A 10 -10.97 3.71 -6.40
C ARG A 10 -11.27 3.21 -4.99
N GLY A 11 -12.24 3.85 -4.33
CA GLY A 11 -12.58 3.61 -2.92
C GLY A 11 -11.88 4.53 -1.92
N ALA A 12 -10.92 5.38 -2.34
CA ALA A 12 -10.28 6.38 -1.48
C ALA A 12 -11.27 7.40 -0.88
N GLU A 13 -12.43 7.56 -1.49
CA GLU A 13 -13.48 8.53 -1.17
C GLU A 13 -14.29 8.14 0.07
N HIS A 14 -14.22 6.87 0.47
CA HIS A 14 -14.94 6.39 1.64
C HIS A 14 -14.30 6.96 2.92
N PRO A 15 -15.09 7.45 3.90
CA PRO A 15 -14.55 8.05 5.12
C PRO A 15 -13.67 7.11 5.95
N ARG A 16 -13.85 5.79 5.80
CA ARG A 16 -13.00 4.75 6.43
C ARG A 16 -11.73 4.38 5.65
N SER A 17 -11.49 4.99 4.50
CA SER A 17 -10.33 4.65 3.68
C SER A 17 -9.05 5.18 4.28
N LYS A 18 -8.17 4.25 4.65
CA LYS A 18 -6.86 4.52 5.25
C LYS A 18 -5.82 4.84 4.19
N GLU A 19 -4.87 5.68 4.57
CA GLU A 19 -3.65 5.92 3.82
C GLU A 19 -2.62 4.85 4.13
N TYR A 20 -1.81 4.51 3.14
CA TYR A 20 -0.77 3.49 3.23
C TYR A 20 0.48 4.01 2.53
N ILE A 21 1.63 3.67 3.10
CA ILE A 21 2.93 3.79 2.44
C ILE A 21 3.32 2.39 2.00
N CYS A 22 3.40 2.17 0.69
CA CYS A 22 3.90 0.93 0.11
C CYS A 22 5.32 1.14 -0.39
N ILE A 23 6.23 0.24 -0.04
CA ILE A 23 7.63 0.28 -0.52
C ILE A 23 7.79 -0.89 -1.48
N ASP A 24 8.25 -0.61 -2.69
CA ASP A 24 8.52 -1.64 -3.69
C ASP A 24 9.91 -2.30 -3.47
N PRO A 25 10.21 -3.44 -4.09
CA PRO A 25 11.49 -4.14 -3.89
C PRO A 25 12.74 -3.34 -4.30
N GLU A 26 12.62 -2.34 -5.15
CA GLU A 26 13.68 -1.40 -5.53
C GLU A 26 13.84 -0.25 -4.53
N GLY A 27 12.94 -0.14 -3.55
CA GLY A 27 12.99 0.85 -2.48
C GLY A 27 12.29 2.19 -2.81
N ASN A 28 11.41 2.26 -3.81
CA ASN A 28 10.59 3.45 -4.03
C ASN A 28 9.36 3.42 -3.12
N GLU A 29 9.01 4.60 -2.60
CA GLU A 29 7.92 4.78 -1.66
C GLU A 29 6.67 5.31 -2.36
N TYR A 30 5.56 4.59 -2.21
CA TYR A 30 4.27 4.90 -2.79
C TYR A 30 3.29 5.28 -1.70
N ARG A 31 2.87 6.55 -1.70
CA ARG A 31 1.77 7.00 -0.83
C ARG A 31 0.45 6.82 -1.57
N ILE A 32 -0.41 5.99 -1.01
CA ILE A 32 -1.69 5.61 -1.61
C ILE A 32 -2.83 5.70 -0.61
N ARG A 33 -4.03 5.95 -1.13
CA ARG A 33 -5.28 5.78 -0.40
C ARG A 33 -6.17 4.87 -1.22
N GLY A 34 -6.53 3.71 -0.66
CA GLY A 34 -7.23 2.64 -1.38
C GLY A 34 -6.31 1.47 -1.79
N LEU A 35 -5.86 0.70 -0.80
CA LEU A 35 -4.95 -0.44 -0.97
C LEU A 35 -5.46 -1.50 -1.97
N SER A 36 -6.77 -1.72 -2.07
CA SER A 36 -7.36 -2.75 -2.93
C SER A 36 -7.07 -2.53 -4.41
N GLU A 37 -7.24 -1.31 -4.91
CA GLU A 37 -6.98 -0.98 -6.31
C GLU A 37 -5.48 -1.00 -6.61
N PHE A 38 -4.66 -0.53 -5.67
CA PHE A 38 -3.20 -0.64 -5.78
C PHE A 38 -2.77 -2.10 -5.91
N CYS A 39 -3.31 -2.95 -5.03
CA CYS A 39 -3.05 -4.37 -5.07
C CYS A 39 -3.48 -5.00 -6.40
N ARG A 40 -4.59 -4.55 -7.00
CA ARG A 40 -5.04 -5.04 -8.31
C ARG A 40 -4.07 -4.65 -9.43
N GLN A 41 -3.55 -3.42 -9.43
CA GLN A 41 -2.57 -2.96 -10.43
C GLN A 41 -1.26 -3.73 -10.38
N TYR A 42 -0.78 -4.05 -9.18
CA TYR A 42 0.52 -4.72 -8.96
C TYR A 42 0.40 -6.23 -8.71
N ASN A 43 -0.79 -6.81 -8.94
CA ASN A 43 -1.09 -8.22 -8.70
C ASN A 43 -0.68 -8.69 -7.29
N LEU A 44 -0.95 -7.87 -6.28
CA LEU A 44 -0.72 -8.12 -4.86
C LEU A 44 -2.03 -8.53 -4.18
N ASN A 45 -1.91 -9.22 -3.05
CA ASN A 45 -3.05 -9.55 -2.22
C ASN A 45 -3.29 -8.49 -1.15
N SER A 46 -4.42 -7.79 -1.21
CA SER A 46 -4.79 -6.72 -0.26
C SER A 46 -4.88 -7.19 1.19
N LYS A 47 -5.31 -8.43 1.46
CA LYS A 47 -5.31 -9.00 2.82
C LYS A 47 -3.90 -9.18 3.35
N ARG A 48 -2.97 -9.67 2.52
CA ARG A 48 -1.56 -9.84 2.91
C ARG A 48 -0.88 -8.49 3.11
N MET A 49 -1.11 -7.54 2.21
CA MET A 49 -0.58 -6.18 2.34
C MET A 49 -1.10 -5.49 3.60
N ASN A 50 -2.38 -5.66 3.95
CA ASN A 50 -2.93 -5.16 5.20
C ASN A 50 -2.30 -5.83 6.43
N ALA A 51 -2.08 -7.15 6.38
CA ALA A 51 -1.38 -7.88 7.44
C ALA A 51 0.05 -7.35 7.66
N ILE A 52 0.78 -7.03 6.59
CA ILE A 52 2.11 -6.40 6.66
C ILE A 52 2.00 -5.01 7.28
N ALA A 53 1.02 -4.20 6.87
CA ALA A 53 0.81 -2.85 7.40
C ALA A 53 0.57 -2.81 8.91
N VAL A 54 -0.09 -3.83 9.47
CA VAL A 54 -0.31 -3.97 10.93
C VAL A 54 0.83 -4.71 11.65
N GLY A 55 1.91 -5.07 10.96
CA GLY A 55 3.06 -5.78 11.53
C GLY A 55 2.87 -7.30 11.71
N LYS A 56 1.83 -7.89 11.13
CA LYS A 56 1.59 -9.35 11.14
C LYS A 56 2.25 -10.10 9.98
N GLY A 57 3.02 -9.41 9.15
CA GLY A 57 3.75 -10.02 8.03
C GLY A 57 4.99 -9.21 7.66
N ASN A 58 6.00 -9.87 7.08
CA ASN A 58 7.28 -9.24 6.78
C ASN A 58 7.27 -8.49 5.43
N PHE A 59 6.88 -9.17 4.35
CA PHE A 59 6.80 -8.60 3.00
C PHE A 59 5.96 -9.51 2.09
N HIS A 60 5.43 -8.98 0.99
CA HIS A 60 4.70 -9.76 -0.01
C HIS A 60 5.26 -9.47 -1.40
N LYS A 61 5.91 -10.47 -2.02
CA LYS A 61 6.56 -10.32 -3.35
C LYS A 61 7.57 -9.16 -3.39
N GLY A 62 8.31 -8.95 -2.31
CA GLY A 62 9.25 -7.82 -2.16
C GLY A 62 8.60 -6.49 -1.82
N TRP A 63 7.25 -6.41 -1.77
CA TRP A 63 6.55 -5.22 -1.34
C TRP A 63 6.37 -5.17 0.18
N GLN A 64 6.61 -4.00 0.75
CA GLN A 64 6.29 -3.68 2.13
C GLN A 64 5.14 -2.69 2.19
N CYS A 65 4.42 -2.69 3.30
CA CYS A 65 3.32 -1.78 3.54
C CYS A 65 3.35 -1.32 4.99
N MET A 66 3.08 -0.06 5.24
CA MET A 66 2.98 0.53 6.58
C MET A 66 1.94 1.65 6.61
N PHE A 67 1.43 1.95 7.79
CA PHE A 67 0.58 3.12 7.98
C PHE A 67 1.46 4.38 8.10
N PRO A 68 1.12 5.48 7.41
CA PRO A 68 1.64 6.79 7.80
C PRO A 68 1.13 7.09 9.21
N PHE A 69 2.05 7.45 10.12
CA PHE A 69 1.74 7.90 11.48
C PHE A 69 1.03 9.26 11.46
#